data_AF-A0A6B2TIV5-F1
#
_entry.id   AF-A0A6B2TIV5-F1
#
_cell.length_a   1.000
_cell.length_b   1.000
_cell.length_c   1.000
_cell.angle_alpha   90.00
_cell.angle_beta   90.00
_cell.angle_gamma   90.00
#
_symmetry.space_group_name_H-M   'P 1'
#
loop_
_entity.id
_entity.type
_entity.pdbx_description
1 polymer ?
#
loop_
_entity_poly.entity_id
_entity_poly.type
_entity_poly.pdbx_seq_one_letter_code
_entity_poly.pdbx_strand_id
1 'polypeptide(L)'
;TSPDLWPPERRPRLACTADNLDEWLEAVAAGHGVGIAPEPVARRHTHPALRRVRLKNAPPVTVHLAVPARDSHPLAERYLNQARQFSDASSG
;
A
#
# COMPACT_ATOMS: atom_id res chain seq x y z
N THR A 1 -5.66 4.82 6.46
CA THR A 1 -7.00 5.36 6.15
C THR A 1 -7.79 5.39 7.44
N SER A 2 -8.42 6.49 7.81
CA SER A 2 -9.17 6.54 9.08
C SER A 2 -10.56 7.16 8.85
N PRO A 3 -11.61 6.74 9.58
CA PRO A 3 -12.98 7.23 9.36
C PRO A 3 -13.13 8.75 9.50
N ASP A 4 -12.30 9.39 10.31
CA ASP A 4 -12.28 10.86 10.51
C ASP A 4 -11.89 11.65 9.24
N LEU A 5 -11.24 11.01 8.26
CA LEU A 5 -10.93 11.63 6.96
C LEU A 5 -12.17 11.78 6.06
N TRP A 6 -13.33 11.27 6.47
CA TRP A 6 -14.58 11.33 5.72
C TRP A 6 -15.56 12.35 6.32
N PRO A 7 -16.33 13.07 5.47
CA PRO A 7 -17.48 13.85 5.93
C PRO A 7 -18.42 13.00 6.79
N PRO A 8 -19.04 13.57 7.85
CA PRO A 8 -19.87 12.80 8.79
C PRO A 8 -20.93 11.93 8.11
N GLU A 9 -21.53 12.43 7.03
CA GLU A 9 -22.63 11.80 6.30
C GLU A 9 -22.19 10.60 5.46
N ARG A 10 -20.88 10.47 5.21
CA ARG A 10 -20.26 9.40 4.39
C ARG A 10 -19.23 8.59 5.16
N ARG A 11 -19.14 8.79 6.47
CA ARG A 11 -18.14 8.14 7.31
C ARG A 11 -18.38 6.63 7.37
N PRO A 12 -17.39 5.79 7.01
CA PRO A 12 -17.51 4.35 7.19
C PRO A 12 -17.53 4.00 8.68
N ARG A 13 -18.27 2.95 9.04
CA ARG A 13 -18.18 2.36 10.38
C ARG A 13 -16.91 1.52 10.46
N LEU A 14 -16.14 1.70 11.55
CA LEU A 14 -15.02 0.82 11.84
C LEU A 14 -15.56 -0.56 12.21
N ALA A 15 -15.14 -1.59 11.48
CA ALA A 15 -15.61 -2.95 11.68
C ALA A 15 -14.58 -3.81 12.42
N CYS A 16 -13.30 -3.67 12.11
CA CYS A 16 -12.19 -4.34 12.78
C CYS A 16 -10.89 -3.53 12.64
N THR A 17 -9.94 -3.77 13.52
CA THR A 17 -8.54 -3.36 13.38
C THR A 17 -7.69 -4.59 13.09
N ALA A 18 -6.56 -4.39 12.41
CA ALA A 18 -5.56 -5.42 12.14
C ALA A 18 -4.17 -4.80 12.31
N ASP A 19 -3.24 -5.56 12.87
CA ASP A 19 -1.92 -5.03 13.23
C ASP A 19 -0.89 -5.23 12.11
N ASN A 20 -1.20 -6.08 11.13
CA ASN A 20 -0.41 -6.30 9.94
C ASN A 20 -1.26 -6.60 8.69
N LEU A 21 -0.59 -6.72 7.54
CA LEU A 21 -1.23 -6.93 6.24
C LEU A 21 -1.97 -8.27 6.16
N ASP A 22 -1.41 -9.33 6.72
CA ASP A 22 -1.98 -10.68 6.61
C ASP A 22 -3.27 -10.77 7.44
N GLU A 23 -3.25 -10.30 8.68
CA GLU A 23 -4.46 -10.16 9.51
C GLU A 23 -5.53 -9.31 8.84
N TRP A 24 -5.10 -8.23 8.18
CA TRP A 24 -6.02 -7.36 7.44
C TRP A 24 -6.66 -8.10 6.24
N LEU A 25 -5.90 -8.91 5.50
CA LEU A 25 -6.43 -9.72 4.39
C LEU A 25 -7.44 -10.75 4.91
N GLU A 26 -7.13 -11.44 6.01
CA GLU A 26 -8.02 -12.42 6.63
C GLU A 26 -9.30 -11.76 7.16
N ALA A 27 -9.20 -10.57 7.75
CA ALA A 27 -10.38 -9.85 8.22
C ALA A 27 -11.33 -9.48 7.07
N VAL A 28 -10.80 -9.03 5.93
CA VAL A 28 -11.60 -8.78 4.72
C VAL A 28 -12.19 -10.09 4.18
N ALA A 29 -11.41 -11.18 4.18
CA ALA A 29 -11.86 -12.49 3.71
C ALA A 29 -12.99 -13.07 4.57
N ALA A 30 -12.95 -12.83 5.88
CA ALA A 30 -13.99 -13.19 6.84
C ALA A 30 -15.24 -12.28 6.76
N GLY A 31 -15.27 -11.29 5.87
CA GLY A 31 -16.42 -10.42 5.67
C GLY A 31 -16.50 -9.24 6.64
N HIS A 32 -15.41 -8.92 7.36
CA HIS A 32 -15.38 -7.77 8.28
C HIS A 32 -15.22 -6.41 7.58
N GLY A 33 -15.35 -6.34 6.25
CA GLY A 33 -15.39 -5.07 5.53
C GLY A 33 -14.69 -5.13 4.17
N VAL A 34 -14.26 -3.96 3.69
CA VAL A 34 -13.51 -3.82 2.45
C VAL A 34 -12.17 -3.14 2.71
N GLY A 35 -11.17 -3.55 1.94
CA GLY A 35 -9.82 -3.01 1.98
C GLY A 35 -9.45 -2.24 0.73
N ILE A 36 -8.58 -1.23 0.88
CA ILE A 36 -7.94 -0.55 -0.26
C ILE A 36 -6.44 -0.81 -0.16
N ALA A 37 -5.86 -1.35 -1.23
CA ALA A 37 -4.42 -1.57 -1.35
C ALA A 37 -3.91 -1.03 -2.70
N PRO A 38 -2.66 -0.54 -2.76
CA PRO A 38 -1.99 -0.28 -4.03
C PRO A 38 -1.94 -1.53 -4.90
N GLU A 39 -2.02 -1.37 -6.22
CA GLU A 39 -2.02 -2.49 -7.17
C GLU A 39 -0.85 -3.47 -6.97
N PRO A 40 0.42 -3.03 -6.75
CA PRO A 40 1.51 -3.97 -6.52
C PRO A 40 1.33 -4.83 -5.27
N VAL A 41 0.73 -4.28 -4.20
CA VAL A 41 0.43 -5.02 -2.97
C VAL A 41 -0.63 -6.08 -3.24
N ALA A 42 -1.73 -5.70 -3.90
CA ALA A 42 -2.83 -6.58 -4.24
C ALA A 42 -2.46 -7.70 -5.23
N ARG A 43 -1.43 -7.46 -6.06
CA ARG A 43 -0.88 -8.46 -6.98
C ARG A 43 0.03 -9.46 -6.29
N ARG A 44 0.80 -9.02 -5.29
CA ARG A 44 1.73 -9.89 -4.54
C ARG A 44 1.04 -10.73 -3.48
N HIS A 45 -0.01 -10.19 -2.84
CA HIS A 45 -0.71 -10.85 -1.75
C HIS A 45 -2.12 -11.22 -2.22
N THR A 46 -2.24 -12.44 -2.74
CA THR A 46 -3.51 -12.95 -3.26
C THR A 46 -4.13 -13.92 -2.27
N HIS A 47 -5.37 -13.66 -1.86
CA HIS A 47 -6.15 -14.56 -1.04
C HIS A 47 -7.35 -15.09 -1.85
N PRO A 48 -7.61 -16.41 -1.88
CA PRO A 48 -8.61 -17.00 -2.79
C PRO A 48 -10.04 -16.54 -2.51
N ALA A 49 -10.35 -16.18 -1.26
CA ALA A 49 -11.65 -15.64 -0.89
C ALA A 49 -11.85 -14.15 -1.24
N LEU A 50 -10.81 -13.47 -1.74
CA LEU A 50 -10.86 -12.04 -2.02
C LEU A 50 -11.06 -11.75 -3.52
N ARG A 51 -12.06 -10.91 -3.80
CA ARG A 51 -12.25 -10.31 -5.11
C ARG A 51 -11.59 -8.94 -5.17
N ARG A 52 -10.77 -8.71 -6.20
CA ARG A 52 -10.17 -7.39 -6.46
C ARG A 52 -11.05 -6.57 -7.40
N VAL A 53 -11.27 -5.32 -7.04
CA VAL A 53 -12.03 -4.34 -7.85
C VAL A 53 -11.16 -3.12 -8.10
N ARG A 54 -11.03 -2.70 -9.36
CA ARG A 54 -10.26 -1.50 -9.72
C ARG A 54 -11.00 -0.24 -9.26
N LEU A 55 -10.36 0.56 -8.41
CA LEU A 55 -10.84 1.89 -8.03
C LEU A 55 -10.53 2.87 -9.16
N LYS A 56 -11.58 3.41 -9.78
CA LYS A 56 -11.45 4.46 -10.81
C LYS A 56 -11.13 5.80 -10.14
N ASN A 57 -10.35 6.63 -10.81
CA ASN A 57 -9.98 7.98 -10.35
C ASN A 57 -9.25 8.00 -8.99
N ALA A 58 -8.67 6.87 -8.56
CA ALA A 58 -7.80 6.85 -7.40
C ALA A 58 -6.49 7.56 -7.74
N PRO A 59 -6.01 8.49 -6.88
CA PRO A 59 -4.71 9.11 -7.10
C PRO A 59 -3.58 8.06 -7.01
N PRO A 60 -2.44 8.30 -7.66
CA PRO A 60 -1.29 7.42 -7.54
C PRO A 60 -0.77 7.38 -6.09
N VAL A 61 -0.29 6.21 -5.67
CA VAL A 61 0.41 6.04 -4.38
C VAL A 61 1.90 6.06 -4.66
N THR A 62 2.52 7.24 -4.54
CA THR A 62 3.94 7.43 -4.84
C THR A 62 4.82 6.86 -3.74
N VAL A 63 5.82 6.07 -4.12
CA VAL A 63 6.83 5.53 -3.20
C VAL A 63 8.13 6.31 -3.42
N HIS A 64 8.74 6.74 -2.33
CA HIS A 64 10.01 7.46 -2.34
C HIS A 64 11.11 6.60 -1.69
N LEU A 65 12.31 6.66 -2.25
CA LEU A 65 13.50 6.11 -1.63
C LEU A 65 14.20 7.21 -0.82
N ALA A 66 14.38 7.00 0.48
CA ALA A 66 15.09 7.90 1.37
C ALA A 66 16.44 7.29 1.78
N VAL A 67 17.47 8.12 1.80
CA VAL A 67 18.81 7.76 2.30
C VAL A 67 19.08 8.60 3.55
N PRO A 68 19.57 8.00 4.65
CA PRO A 68 19.95 8.75 5.84
C PRO A 68 20.95 9.86 5.52
N ALA A 69 20.73 11.06 6.06
CA ALA A 69 21.61 12.21 5.83
C ALA A 69 22.94 12.13 6.62
N ARG A 70 22.99 11.28 7.64
CA ARG A 70 24.17 11.02 8.48
C ARG A 70 24.27 9.52 8.73
N ASP A 71 25.49 9.04 8.92
CA ASP A 71 25.80 7.64 9.22
C ASP A 71 25.18 6.64 8.22
N SER A 72 25.02 7.07 6.97
CA SER A 72 24.53 6.18 5.90
C SER A 72 25.53 5.05 5.68
N HIS A 73 25.02 3.84 5.50
CA HIS A 73 25.86 2.70 5.13
C HIS A 73 26.71 3.04 3.88
N PRO A 74 28.00 2.63 3.81
CA PRO A 74 28.88 2.98 2.69
C PRO A 74 28.36 2.59 1.29
N LEU A 75 27.43 1.64 1.22
CA LEU A 75 26.79 1.19 -0.03
C LEU A 75 25.46 1.90 -0.36
N ALA A 76 25.02 2.87 0.44
CA ALA A 76 23.71 3.52 0.27
C ALA A 76 23.60 4.25 -1.08
N GLU A 77 24.64 4.98 -1.50
CA GLU A 77 24.66 5.66 -2.80
C GLU A 77 24.62 4.67 -3.97
N ARG A 78 25.35 3.55 -3.86
CA ARG A 78 25.33 2.50 -4.88
C ARG A 78 23.93 1.90 -5.02
N TYR A 79 23.26 1.63 -3.90
CA TYR A 79 21.88 1.15 -3.90
C TYR A 79 20.92 2.18 -4.50
N LEU A 80 21.03 3.46 -4.13
CA LEU A 80 20.22 4.55 -4.67
C LEU A 80 20.35 4.67 -6.20
N ASN A 81 21.59 4.60 -6.70
CA ASN A 81 21.84 4.67 -8.14
C ASN A 81 21.25 3.47 -8.89
N GLN A 82 21.32 2.27 -8.33
CA GLN A 82 20.67 1.08 -8.92
C GLN A 82 19.14 1.18 -8.88
N ALA A 83 18.57 1.60 -7.75
CA ALA A 83 17.12 1.73 -7.59
C ALA A 83 16.52 2.72 -8.60
N ARG A 84 17.22 3.83 -8.89
CA ARG A 84 16.81 4.80 -9.93
C ARG A 84 16.75 4.20 -11.33
N GLN A 85 17.71 3.34 -11.69
CA GLN A 85 17.71 2.68 -13.00
C GLN A 85 16.49 1.75 -13.17
N PHE A 86 16.09 1.06 -12.11
CA PHE A 86 14.89 0.20 -12.15
C PHE A 86 13.58 0.99 -12.22
N SER A 87 13.51 2.17 -11.59
CA SER A 87 12.31 3.03 -11.66
C SER A 87 12.13 3.66 -13.04
N ASP A 88 13.21 4.09 -13.69
CA ASP A 88 13.16 4.69 -15.02
C ASP A 88 12.76 3.65 -16.08
N ALA A 89 13.24 2.42 -15.96
CA ALA A 89 12.89 1.30 -16.85
C ALA A 89 11.45 0.80 -16.69
N SER A 90 10.80 1.03 -15.53
CA SER A 90 9.42 0.63 -15.27
C SER A 90 8.38 1.68 -15.71
N SER A 91 8.85 2.85 -16.17
CA SER A 91 8.03 3.99 -16.57
C SER A 91 7.93 4.15 -18.10
N GLY A 92 8.54 3.24 -18.87
CA GLY A 92 8.55 3.22 -20.34
C GLY A 92 7.65 2.14 -20.94
#